data_AF-T0MCW1-F1
#
_entry.id   AF-T0MCW1-F1
#
_cell.length_a   1.000
_cell.length_b   1.000
_cell.length_c   1.000
_cell.angle_alpha   90.00
_cell.angle_beta   90.00
_cell.angle_gamma   90.00
#
_symmetry.space_group_name_H-M   'P 1'
#
loop_
_entity.id
_entity.type
_entity.pdbx_description
1 polymer ?
#
loop_
_entity_poly.entity_id
_entity_poly.type
_entity_poly.pdbx_seq_one_letter_code
_entity_poly.pdbx_strand_id
1 'polypeptide(L)'
;MLYCSSIRGSPDVAVLAPDYFTVLCSAISQLCIPDSEIGQPPDDPASAEEWAFQTVLGIILAGLLREAVVKETGLWISVAYRLILEHCPSNVDERSREWRRLFSGLQIVDLEHASIHLSCPVIPIEAPLPRLKIAMQDQLYRLSRMMHTGLTHFTGRGLPTIWSCFAGEPSATPDATVSFSGVDGAVIRDWARQLDDWLVEFSDREFESEHEKKLVFRQYILHRLLVLSIYHPARGCNLFSNTTPKEQHELLVSARAAVKLQILDSAIWSNWDLVMITWACLIVLQGVDGGVGEPDDLENVGVHLQKLKEIHEPKPSLRGILATRLEEKLQGLHTPASGDAEMFEQEIQNLDNSWYIFDQASLQAGYELWSYENQGG
;
A
#
# COMPACT_ATOMS: atom_id res chain seq x y z
N MET A 1 15.73 16.51 3.71
CA MET A 1 15.86 16.29 5.17
C MET A 1 15.00 17.24 6.00
N LEU A 2 15.11 18.58 5.87
CA LEU A 2 14.33 19.53 6.68
C LEU A 2 12.81 19.27 6.63
N TYR A 3 12.27 18.96 5.45
CA TYR A 3 10.87 18.58 5.30
C TYR A 3 10.49 17.36 6.15
N CYS A 4 11.23 16.25 6.00
CA CYS A 4 11.01 15.02 6.76
C CYS A 4 11.08 15.26 8.28
N SER A 5 12.07 16.05 8.72
CA SER A 5 12.23 16.43 10.13
C SER A 5 11.09 17.29 10.63
N SER A 6 10.54 18.17 9.80
CA SER A 6 9.42 19.03 10.19
C SER A 6 8.10 18.27 10.37
N ILE A 7 7.81 17.28 9.52
CA ILE A 7 6.60 16.45 9.65
C ILE A 7 6.61 15.60 10.92
N ARG A 8 7.78 15.12 11.33
CA ARG A 8 7.95 14.28 12.52
C ARG A 8 8.42 15.06 13.75
N GLY A 9 8.46 16.40 13.65
CA GLY A 9 8.99 17.29 14.67
C GLY A 9 7.93 17.73 15.68
N SER A 10 8.33 18.59 16.62
CA SER A 10 7.39 19.24 17.53
C SER A 10 6.43 20.17 16.75
N PRO A 11 5.29 20.58 17.35
CA PRO A 11 4.34 21.48 16.69
C PRO A 11 4.98 22.75 16.11
N ASP A 12 5.96 23.33 16.81
CA ASP A 12 6.67 24.54 16.37
C ASP A 12 7.46 24.33 15.07
N VAL A 13 7.98 23.12 14.84
CA VAL A 13 8.72 22.77 13.62
C VAL A 13 7.76 22.32 12.52
N ALA A 14 6.65 21.67 12.87
CA ALA A 14 5.62 21.23 11.92
C ALA A 14 4.97 22.39 11.15
N VAL A 15 4.91 23.59 11.75
CA VAL A 15 4.44 24.82 11.08
C VAL A 15 5.26 25.15 9.83
N LEU A 16 6.56 24.79 9.79
CA LEU A 16 7.45 25.06 8.66
C LEU A 16 7.35 24.02 7.53
N ALA A 17 6.65 22.91 7.77
CA ALA A 17 6.60 21.80 6.82
C ALA A 17 6.02 22.18 5.45
N PRO A 18 4.99 23.04 5.31
CA PRO A 18 4.50 23.49 4.01
C PRO A 18 5.56 24.26 3.20
N ASP A 19 6.37 25.09 3.87
CA ASP A 19 7.44 25.86 3.22
C ASP A 19 8.56 24.92 2.76
N TYR A 20 8.99 24.01 3.63
CA TYR A 20 9.98 22.99 3.27
C TYR A 20 9.49 22.05 2.18
N PHE A 21 8.19 21.76 2.13
CA PHE A 21 7.60 20.99 1.05
C PHE A 21 7.71 21.73 -0.28
N THR A 22 7.40 23.01 -0.30
CA THR A 22 7.50 23.86 -1.51
C THR A 22 8.94 23.91 -2.02
N VAL A 23 9.91 24.07 -1.11
CA VAL A 23 11.35 24.04 -1.45
C VAL A 23 11.77 22.67 -1.98
N LEU A 24 11.30 21.59 -1.37
CA LEU A 24 11.58 20.22 -1.82
C LEU A 24 11.03 19.96 -3.23
N CYS A 25 9.78 20.32 -3.50
CA CYS A 25 9.19 20.18 -4.84
C CYS A 25 9.95 21.01 -5.87
N SER A 26 10.35 22.24 -5.51
CA SER A 26 11.16 23.11 -6.36
C SER A 26 12.51 22.46 -6.66
N ALA A 27 13.21 21.93 -5.65
CA ALA A 27 14.49 21.25 -5.82
C ALA A 27 14.35 20.01 -6.74
N ILE A 28 13.34 19.17 -6.54
CA ILE A 28 13.10 18.00 -7.40
C ILE A 28 12.81 18.43 -8.84
N SER A 29 12.00 19.48 -9.04
CA SER A 29 11.69 19.99 -10.38
C SER A 29 12.92 20.51 -11.12
N GLN A 30 13.88 21.09 -10.39
CA GLN A 30 15.12 21.62 -10.95
C GLN A 30 16.05 20.52 -11.47
N LEU A 31 15.96 19.29 -10.93
CA LEU A 31 16.68 18.12 -11.45
C LEU A 31 16.22 17.69 -12.86
N CYS A 32 15.08 18.20 -13.32
CA CYS A 32 14.55 17.97 -14.66
C CYS A 32 14.86 19.11 -15.65
N ILE A 33 15.39 20.23 -15.16
CA ILE A 33 15.65 21.42 -15.99
C ILE A 33 17.09 21.33 -16.51
N PRO A 34 17.31 21.37 -17.84
CA PRO A 34 18.65 21.43 -18.41
C PRO A 34 19.43 22.62 -17.85
N ASP A 35 20.70 22.40 -17.51
CA ASP A 35 21.63 23.42 -17.00
C ASP A 35 21.21 24.10 -15.68
N SER A 36 20.28 23.52 -14.91
CA SER A 36 19.97 24.00 -13.56
C SER A 36 21.18 23.85 -12.64
N GLU A 37 21.50 24.90 -11.88
CA GLU A 37 22.55 24.86 -10.84
C GLU A 37 22.31 23.75 -9.81
N ILE A 38 21.04 23.45 -9.49
CA ILE A 38 20.68 22.39 -8.53
C ILE A 38 20.81 21.01 -9.18
N GLY A 39 20.53 20.91 -10.48
CA GLY A 39 20.59 19.67 -11.26
C GLY A 39 21.98 19.28 -11.73
N GLN A 40 22.94 20.20 -11.67
CA GLN A 40 24.32 19.95 -12.08
C GLN A 40 25.08 19.19 -10.97
N PRO A 41 25.59 17.97 -11.25
CA PRO A 41 26.43 17.26 -10.31
C PRO A 41 27.79 17.98 -10.16
N PRO A 42 28.46 17.86 -9.00
CA PRO A 42 29.85 18.28 -8.84
C PRO A 42 30.80 17.66 -9.89
N ASP A 43 31.86 18.38 -10.27
CA ASP A 43 32.86 17.90 -11.25
C ASP A 43 33.64 16.67 -10.77
N ASP A 44 33.88 16.58 -9.45
CA ASP A 44 34.59 15.46 -8.83
C ASP A 44 33.70 14.20 -8.80
N PRO A 45 34.13 13.05 -9.36
CA PRO A 45 33.31 11.85 -9.45
C PRO A 45 32.81 11.32 -8.09
N ALA A 46 33.63 11.40 -7.04
CA ALA A 46 33.23 10.91 -5.72
C ALA A 46 32.17 11.83 -5.07
N SER A 47 32.31 13.14 -5.27
CA SER A 47 31.35 14.14 -4.85
C SER A 47 30.05 14.05 -5.66
N ALA A 48 30.13 13.73 -6.95
CA ALA A 48 28.97 13.47 -7.81
C ALA A 48 28.18 12.23 -7.38
N GLU A 49 28.88 11.14 -7.02
CA GLU A 49 28.25 9.93 -6.48
C GLU A 49 27.50 10.24 -5.18
N GLU A 50 28.14 10.92 -4.23
CA GLU A 50 27.51 11.29 -2.94
C GLU A 50 26.30 12.22 -3.16
N TRP A 51 26.45 13.23 -4.02
CA TRP A 51 25.35 14.13 -4.38
C TRP A 51 24.15 13.35 -4.94
N ALA A 52 24.39 12.43 -5.86
CA ALA A 52 23.33 11.63 -6.46
C ALA A 52 22.69 10.70 -5.43
N PHE A 53 23.48 10.03 -4.59
CA PHE A 53 23.00 9.17 -3.53
C PHE A 53 22.07 9.91 -2.57
N GLN A 54 22.50 11.07 -2.06
CA GLN A 54 21.70 11.89 -1.14
C GLN A 54 20.46 12.47 -1.82
N THR A 55 20.55 12.83 -3.10
CA THR A 55 19.41 13.32 -3.88
C THR A 55 18.35 12.23 -4.06
N VAL A 56 18.77 11.02 -4.46
CA VAL A 56 17.87 9.87 -4.60
C VAL A 56 17.25 9.49 -3.25
N LEU A 57 18.04 9.45 -2.17
CA LEU A 57 17.51 9.22 -0.82
C LEU A 57 16.48 10.28 -0.43
N GLY A 58 16.76 11.55 -0.72
CA GLY A 58 15.84 12.66 -0.49
C GLY A 58 14.52 12.49 -1.25
N ILE A 59 14.56 12.03 -2.50
CA ILE A 59 13.38 11.74 -3.31
C ILE A 59 12.59 10.56 -2.74
N ILE A 60 13.25 9.46 -2.34
CA ILE A 60 12.59 8.29 -1.74
C ILE A 60 11.88 8.70 -0.45
N LEU A 61 12.54 9.48 0.43
CA LEU A 61 11.91 9.98 1.66
C LEU A 61 10.75 10.94 1.36
N ALA A 62 10.83 11.75 0.30
CA ALA A 62 9.74 12.58 -0.16
C ALA A 62 8.54 11.74 -0.63
N GLY A 63 8.82 10.69 -1.41
CA GLY A 63 7.85 9.72 -1.89
C GLY A 63 7.13 9.01 -0.74
N LEU A 64 7.87 8.40 0.19
CA LEU A 64 7.29 7.72 1.36
C LEU A 64 6.36 8.61 2.20
N LEU A 65 6.66 9.91 2.28
CA LEU A 65 5.83 10.85 3.04
C LEU A 65 4.61 11.34 2.27
N ARG A 66 4.57 11.18 0.93
CA ARG A 66 3.62 11.86 0.04
C ARG A 66 2.99 10.98 -1.03
N GLU A 67 3.33 9.70 -1.07
CA GLU A 67 2.62 8.69 -1.84
C GLU A 67 1.12 8.77 -1.51
N ALA A 68 0.30 8.48 -2.52
CA ALA A 68 -1.14 8.74 -2.55
C ALA A 68 -1.55 10.21 -2.71
N VAL A 69 -0.98 11.15 -1.94
CA VAL A 69 -1.44 12.55 -1.91
C VAL A 69 -0.92 13.36 -3.09
N VAL A 70 0.34 13.15 -3.50
CA VAL A 70 0.98 13.93 -4.57
C VAL A 70 0.97 13.10 -5.85
N LYS A 71 0.20 13.56 -6.85
CA LYS A 71 0.05 12.88 -8.15
C LYS A 71 1.40 12.79 -8.89
N GLU A 72 2.29 13.76 -8.69
CA GLU A 72 3.61 13.85 -9.30
C GLU A 72 4.65 12.89 -8.70
N THR A 73 4.30 12.09 -7.68
CA THR A 73 5.24 11.16 -7.04
C THR A 73 5.85 10.18 -8.05
N GLY A 74 5.08 9.68 -9.02
CA GLY A 74 5.59 8.86 -10.12
C GLY A 74 6.66 9.54 -10.99
N LEU A 75 6.57 10.87 -11.17
CA LEU A 75 7.61 11.65 -11.84
C LEU A 75 8.87 11.75 -10.99
N TRP A 76 8.73 11.93 -9.68
CA TRP A 76 9.86 11.98 -8.76
C TRP A 76 10.61 10.63 -8.76
N ILE A 77 9.87 9.52 -8.73
CA ILE A 77 10.43 8.16 -8.86
C ILE A 77 11.25 8.02 -10.15
N SER A 78 10.73 8.52 -11.27
CA SER A 78 11.41 8.50 -12.56
C SER A 78 12.73 9.27 -12.54
N VAL A 79 12.76 10.44 -11.88
CA VAL A 79 13.97 11.26 -11.69
C VAL A 79 15.00 10.53 -10.85
N ALA A 80 14.58 9.95 -9.72
CA ALA A 80 15.46 9.18 -8.86
C ALA A 80 16.07 7.97 -9.60
N TYR A 81 15.27 7.27 -10.39
CA TYR A 81 15.74 6.14 -11.17
C TYR A 81 16.79 6.54 -12.21
N ARG A 82 16.56 7.64 -12.93
CA ARG A 82 17.55 8.20 -13.86
C ARG A 82 18.88 8.49 -13.15
N LEU A 83 18.85 9.13 -11.99
CA LEU A 83 20.06 9.43 -11.20
C LEU A 83 20.79 8.15 -10.76
N ILE A 84 20.07 7.08 -10.39
CA ILE A 84 20.68 5.79 -10.10
C ILE A 84 21.41 5.24 -11.34
N LEU A 85 20.79 5.30 -12.52
CA LEU A 85 21.40 4.79 -13.75
C LEU A 85 22.68 5.55 -14.13
N GLU A 86 22.69 6.86 -13.90
CA GLU A 86 23.80 7.75 -14.29
C GLU A 86 24.98 7.70 -13.30
N HIS A 87 24.69 7.61 -12.00
CA HIS A 87 25.70 7.86 -10.95
C HIS A 87 26.02 6.64 -10.08
N CYS A 88 25.31 5.52 -10.21
CA CYS A 88 25.68 4.33 -9.46
C CYS A 88 27.09 3.87 -9.89
N PRO A 89 28.06 3.76 -8.95
CA PRO A 89 29.47 3.57 -9.28
C PRO A 89 29.69 2.29 -10.07
N SER A 90 30.82 2.14 -10.77
CA SER A 90 31.16 0.90 -11.50
C SER A 90 31.94 -0.14 -10.68
N ASN A 91 32.41 0.19 -9.48
CA ASN A 91 33.30 -0.67 -8.70
C ASN A 91 32.59 -1.44 -7.57
N VAL A 92 33.16 -2.61 -7.25
CA VAL A 92 32.89 -3.56 -6.16
C VAL A 92 33.19 -3.10 -4.72
N ASP A 93 32.38 -2.28 -4.03
CA ASP A 93 32.72 -1.82 -2.66
C ASP A 93 31.57 -1.89 -1.62
N GLU A 94 31.82 -1.47 -0.38
CA GLU A 94 30.80 -1.44 0.68
C GLU A 94 29.62 -0.51 0.33
N ARG A 95 29.89 0.63 -0.32
CA ARG A 95 28.86 1.58 -0.81
C ARG A 95 27.92 0.94 -1.82
N SER A 96 28.38 -0.08 -2.54
CA SER A 96 27.54 -0.85 -3.46
C SER A 96 26.35 -1.53 -2.76
N ARG A 97 26.45 -1.85 -1.46
CA ARG A 97 25.31 -2.37 -0.67
C ARG A 97 24.28 -1.29 -0.40
N GLU A 98 24.71 -0.05 -0.19
CA GLU A 98 23.84 1.09 0.09
C GLU A 98 23.02 1.46 -1.15
N TRP A 99 23.66 1.51 -2.33
CA TRP A 99 22.98 1.71 -3.61
C TRP A 99 21.94 0.63 -3.91
N ARG A 100 22.21 -0.63 -3.56
CA ARG A 100 21.23 -1.73 -3.68
C ARG A 100 20.01 -1.49 -2.79
N ARG A 101 20.22 -1.09 -1.54
CA ARG A 101 19.11 -0.76 -0.61
C ARG A 101 18.32 0.44 -1.12
N LEU A 102 19.00 1.43 -1.67
CA LEU A 102 18.39 2.62 -2.25
C LEU A 102 17.50 2.26 -3.45
N PHE A 103 17.98 1.42 -4.35
CA PHE A 103 17.20 0.91 -5.48
C PHE A 103 15.99 0.09 -5.01
N SER A 104 16.17 -0.81 -4.03
CA SER A 104 15.08 -1.57 -3.43
C SER A 104 14.00 -0.65 -2.83
N GLY A 105 14.41 0.36 -2.06
CA GLY A 105 13.51 1.34 -1.48
C GLY A 105 12.76 2.14 -2.54
N LEU A 106 13.42 2.52 -3.63
CA LEU A 106 12.76 3.19 -4.75
C LEU A 106 11.72 2.30 -5.43
N GLN A 107 12.03 1.01 -5.62
CA GLN A 107 11.12 0.04 -6.21
C GLN A 107 9.88 -0.18 -5.33
N ILE A 108 10.04 -0.23 -4.01
CA ILE A 108 8.91 -0.34 -3.07
C ILE A 108 8.00 0.88 -3.19
N VAL A 109 8.55 2.10 -3.11
CA VAL A 109 7.75 3.34 -3.22
C VAL A 109 7.01 3.42 -4.55
N ASP A 110 7.65 3.00 -5.64
CA ASP A 110 7.03 2.93 -6.97
C ASP A 110 5.85 1.96 -7.00
N LEU A 111 6.03 0.75 -6.46
CA LEU A 111 5.00 -0.27 -6.42
C LEU A 111 3.82 0.10 -5.51
N GLU A 112 4.10 0.66 -4.34
CA GLU A 112 3.08 1.13 -3.41
C GLU A 112 2.28 2.28 -4.05
N HIS A 113 2.96 3.28 -4.62
CA HIS A 113 2.30 4.37 -5.35
C HIS A 113 1.46 3.84 -6.53
N ALA A 114 2.04 2.96 -7.36
CA ALA A 114 1.40 2.36 -8.50
C ALA A 114 0.16 1.54 -8.12
N SER A 115 0.19 0.83 -7.00
CA SER A 115 -0.94 0.04 -6.52
C SER A 115 -2.15 0.89 -6.10
N ILE A 116 -1.90 2.03 -5.45
CA ILE A 116 -2.95 2.95 -4.97
C ILE A 116 -3.69 3.59 -6.15
N HIS A 117 -2.94 3.94 -7.21
CA HIS A 117 -3.46 4.60 -8.40
C HIS A 117 -3.72 3.67 -9.59
N LEU A 118 -3.46 2.36 -9.43
CA LEU A 118 -3.47 1.37 -10.50
C LEU A 118 -2.73 1.85 -11.78
N SER A 119 -1.56 2.46 -11.57
CA SER A 119 -0.70 2.95 -12.64
C SER A 119 0.45 1.98 -12.93
N CYS A 120 1.15 2.19 -14.05
CA CYS A 120 2.27 1.34 -14.41
C CYS A 120 3.46 1.65 -13.49
N PRO A 121 4.07 0.65 -12.82
CA PRO A 121 5.34 0.84 -12.15
C PRO A 121 6.40 1.32 -13.15
N VAL A 122 7.18 2.34 -12.76
CA VAL A 122 8.25 2.92 -13.58
C VAL A 122 9.54 2.10 -13.49
N ILE A 123 9.84 1.59 -12.29
CA ILE A 123 11.07 0.88 -11.99
C ILE A 123 10.98 -0.54 -12.57
N PRO A 124 11.99 -1.06 -13.27
CA PRO A 124 11.92 -2.41 -13.81
C PRO A 124 11.98 -3.46 -12.69
N ILE A 125 11.31 -4.59 -12.93
CA ILE A 125 11.33 -5.78 -12.06
C ILE A 125 12.76 -6.22 -11.75
N GLU A 126 13.58 -6.34 -12.81
CA GLU A 126 14.96 -6.76 -12.70
C GLU A 126 15.87 -5.55 -12.69
N ALA A 127 16.79 -5.55 -11.72
CA ALA A 127 17.75 -4.47 -11.60
C ALA A 127 18.64 -4.40 -12.86
N PRO A 128 18.73 -3.23 -13.53
CA PRO A 128 19.44 -3.11 -14.81
C PRO A 128 20.96 -3.21 -14.65
N LEU A 129 21.47 -2.92 -13.45
CA LEU A 129 22.88 -2.99 -13.12
C LEU A 129 23.15 -4.20 -12.20
N PRO A 130 24.15 -5.05 -12.48
CA PRO A 130 24.44 -6.24 -11.66
C PRO A 130 24.60 -5.97 -10.16
N ARG A 131 25.13 -4.82 -9.78
CA ARG A 131 25.34 -4.40 -8.37
C ARG A 131 24.05 -4.16 -7.59
N LEU A 132 23.01 -3.72 -8.30
CA LEU A 132 21.69 -3.42 -7.76
C LEU A 132 20.83 -4.67 -7.59
N LYS A 133 21.29 -5.83 -8.08
CA LYS A 133 20.56 -7.09 -7.95
C LYS A 133 20.41 -7.47 -6.48
N ILE A 134 19.18 -7.84 -6.15
CA ILE A 134 18.79 -8.40 -4.85
C ILE A 134 18.75 -9.93 -5.01
N ALA A 135 18.97 -10.66 -3.92
CA ALA A 135 18.89 -12.12 -3.94
C ALA A 135 17.47 -12.57 -4.29
N MET A 136 17.33 -13.63 -5.07
CA MET A 136 16.00 -14.13 -5.49
C MET A 136 15.16 -14.66 -4.32
N GLN A 137 15.82 -15.09 -3.24
CA GLN A 137 15.20 -15.58 -2.01
C GLN A 137 14.87 -14.46 -1.02
N ASP A 138 15.17 -13.21 -1.36
CA ASP A 138 14.86 -12.06 -0.54
C ASP A 138 13.34 -11.81 -0.52
N GLN A 139 12.83 -11.56 0.67
CA GLN A 139 11.41 -11.38 0.93
C GLN A 139 10.81 -10.22 0.12
N LEU A 140 11.48 -9.07 0.15
CA LEU A 140 11.01 -7.84 -0.50
C LEU A 140 11.12 -7.95 -2.01
N TYR A 141 12.18 -8.59 -2.52
CA TYR A 141 12.31 -8.86 -3.95
C TYR A 141 11.18 -9.75 -4.47
N ARG A 142 10.85 -10.84 -3.76
CA ARG A 142 9.73 -11.73 -4.17
C ARG A 142 8.40 -11.00 -4.14
N LEU A 143 8.14 -10.22 -3.08
CA LEU A 143 6.92 -9.42 -2.98
C LEU A 143 6.82 -8.39 -4.11
N SER A 144 7.92 -7.68 -4.37
CA SER A 144 8.01 -6.69 -5.45
C SER A 144 7.74 -7.30 -6.82
N ARG A 145 8.28 -8.50 -7.08
CA ARG A 145 8.03 -9.24 -8.34
C ARG A 145 6.57 -9.63 -8.52
N MET A 146 5.94 -10.14 -7.45
CA MET A 146 4.51 -10.49 -7.48
C MET A 146 3.66 -9.25 -7.79
N MET A 147 3.91 -8.15 -7.08
CA MET A 147 3.23 -6.87 -7.32
C MET A 147 3.42 -6.36 -8.74
N HIS A 148 4.65 -6.32 -9.25
CA HIS A 148 4.91 -5.87 -10.62
C HIS A 148 4.13 -6.69 -11.65
N THR A 149 4.19 -8.02 -11.53
CA THR A 149 3.55 -8.93 -12.49
C THR A 149 2.03 -8.75 -12.44
N GLY A 150 1.46 -8.71 -11.25
CA GLY A 150 0.03 -8.50 -11.03
C GLY A 150 -0.44 -7.13 -11.53
N LEU A 151 0.19 -6.04 -11.07
CA LEU A 151 -0.21 -4.67 -11.43
C LEU A 151 -0.11 -4.41 -12.93
N THR A 152 0.92 -4.92 -13.61
CA THR A 152 1.10 -4.71 -15.05
C THR A 152 -0.07 -5.24 -15.86
N HIS A 153 -0.70 -6.34 -15.43
CA HIS A 153 -1.87 -6.93 -16.11
C HIS A 153 -3.14 -6.05 -16.01
N PHE A 154 -3.28 -5.29 -14.93
CA PHE A 154 -4.49 -4.51 -14.63
C PHE A 154 -4.35 -3.01 -14.93
N THR A 155 -3.12 -2.51 -15.00
CA THR A 155 -2.80 -1.12 -15.29
C THR A 155 -3.37 -0.65 -16.63
N GLY A 156 -3.87 0.59 -16.68
CA GLY A 156 -4.28 1.24 -17.93
C GLY A 156 -5.61 0.74 -18.52
N ARG A 157 -6.30 -0.17 -17.81
CA ARG A 157 -7.59 -0.73 -18.23
C ARG A 157 -8.82 0.08 -17.80
N GLY A 158 -8.60 1.21 -17.13
CA GLY A 158 -9.69 2.07 -16.64
C GLY A 158 -10.47 1.48 -15.46
N LEU A 159 -9.89 0.52 -14.73
CA LEU A 159 -10.50 -0.01 -13.50
C LEU A 159 -10.51 1.08 -12.41
N PRO A 160 -11.52 1.09 -11.51
CA PRO A 160 -11.52 1.96 -10.34
C PRO A 160 -10.25 1.77 -9.51
N THR A 161 -9.69 2.88 -9.03
CA THR A 161 -8.49 2.88 -8.18
C THR A 161 -8.89 2.97 -6.73
N ILE A 162 -8.08 2.44 -5.81
CA ILE A 162 -8.31 2.60 -4.36
C ILE A 162 -8.35 4.09 -4.01
N TRP A 163 -7.46 4.89 -4.61
CA TRP A 163 -7.42 6.33 -4.37
C TRP A 163 -8.71 7.07 -4.77
N SER A 164 -9.40 6.61 -5.82
CA SER A 164 -10.62 7.26 -6.30
C SER A 164 -11.72 7.32 -5.23
N CYS A 165 -11.77 6.34 -4.31
CA CYS A 165 -12.75 6.33 -3.23
C CYS A 165 -12.46 7.42 -2.16
N PHE A 166 -11.25 8.02 -2.16
CA PHE A 166 -10.81 9.09 -1.24
C PHE A 166 -10.74 10.47 -1.90
N ALA A 167 -10.45 10.56 -3.19
CA ALA A 167 -10.21 11.82 -3.89
C ALA A 167 -11.44 12.74 -4.04
N GLY A 168 -12.64 12.27 -3.67
CA GLY A 168 -13.89 13.03 -3.76
C GLY A 168 -14.32 13.39 -5.19
N GLU A 169 -13.59 12.91 -6.19
CA GLU A 169 -13.95 13.07 -7.60
C GLU A 169 -15.23 12.24 -7.84
N PRO A 170 -16.31 12.85 -8.38
CA PRO A 170 -17.52 12.12 -8.71
C PRO A 170 -17.11 11.01 -9.66
N SER A 171 -17.46 9.77 -9.31
CA SER A 171 -17.20 8.59 -10.11
C SER A 171 -17.50 8.95 -11.57
N ALA A 172 -16.46 8.99 -12.40
CA ALA A 172 -16.66 8.71 -13.80
C ALA A 172 -17.41 7.38 -13.77
N THR A 173 -18.69 7.41 -14.16
CA THR A 173 -19.51 6.20 -14.25
C THR A 173 -18.62 5.15 -14.88
N PRO A 174 -18.34 4.03 -14.18
CA PRO A 174 -17.39 3.05 -14.68
C PRO A 174 -17.82 2.75 -16.09
N ASP A 175 -16.92 3.00 -17.03
CA ASP A 175 -17.24 2.88 -18.44
C ASP A 175 -17.77 1.45 -18.60
N ALA A 176 -19.03 1.30 -19.03
CA ALA A 176 -19.76 0.03 -19.00
C ALA A 176 -19.12 -1.06 -19.89
N THR A 177 -17.95 -0.75 -20.45
CA THR A 177 -17.12 -1.49 -21.38
C THR A 177 -16.01 -2.30 -20.71
N VAL A 178 -15.65 -2.04 -19.44
CA VAL A 178 -14.57 -2.80 -18.77
C VAL A 178 -15.12 -4.10 -18.16
N SER A 179 -15.16 -5.16 -18.97
CA SER A 179 -15.55 -6.50 -18.53
C SER A 179 -14.37 -7.27 -17.94
N PHE A 180 -14.55 -7.83 -16.74
CA PHE A 180 -13.60 -8.76 -16.14
C PHE A 180 -13.65 -10.11 -16.86
N SER A 181 -12.50 -10.59 -17.33
CA SER A 181 -12.38 -11.81 -18.12
C SER A 181 -11.96 -13.03 -17.28
N GLY A 182 -12.09 -14.23 -17.84
CA GLY A 182 -11.59 -15.46 -17.19
C GLY A 182 -10.06 -15.46 -17.01
N VAL A 183 -9.31 -14.76 -17.87
CA VAL A 183 -7.86 -14.57 -17.75
C VAL A 183 -7.54 -13.73 -16.52
N ASP A 184 -8.32 -12.68 -16.29
CA ASP A 184 -8.15 -11.80 -15.14
C ASP A 184 -8.33 -12.58 -13.82
N GLY A 185 -9.33 -13.46 -13.78
CA GLY A 185 -9.54 -14.33 -12.62
C GLY A 185 -8.42 -15.35 -12.42
N ALA A 186 -7.79 -15.82 -13.51
CA ALA A 186 -6.64 -16.70 -13.43
C ALA A 186 -5.39 -15.97 -12.89
N VAL A 187 -5.13 -14.74 -13.34
CA VAL A 187 -4.02 -13.90 -12.86
C VAL A 187 -4.20 -13.59 -11.37
N ILE A 188 -5.41 -13.24 -10.92
CA ILE A 188 -5.68 -12.99 -9.50
C ILE A 188 -5.45 -14.23 -8.65
N ARG A 189 -5.98 -15.40 -9.06
CA ARG A 189 -5.77 -16.66 -8.33
C ARG A 189 -4.30 -17.07 -8.27
N ASP A 190 -3.56 -16.85 -9.36
CA ASP A 190 -2.12 -17.09 -9.38
C ASP A 190 -1.38 -16.16 -8.41
N TRP A 191 -1.72 -14.87 -8.41
CA TRP A 191 -1.13 -13.89 -7.49
C TRP A 191 -1.47 -14.21 -6.02
N ALA A 192 -2.71 -14.55 -5.71
CA ALA A 192 -3.14 -14.93 -4.38
C ALA A 192 -2.38 -16.16 -3.86
N ARG A 193 -2.29 -17.22 -4.68
CA ARG A 193 -1.50 -18.41 -4.32
C ARG A 193 -0.03 -18.07 -4.09
N GLN A 194 0.58 -17.23 -4.93
CA GLN A 194 1.98 -16.83 -4.72
C GLN A 194 2.16 -16.07 -3.40
N LEU A 195 1.17 -15.28 -2.96
CA LEU A 195 1.18 -14.61 -1.67
C LEU A 195 1.02 -15.59 -0.48
N ASP A 196 0.16 -16.60 -0.60
CA ASP A 196 0.05 -17.67 0.40
C ASP A 196 1.37 -18.44 0.51
N ASP A 197 1.95 -18.86 -0.62
CA ASP A 197 3.25 -19.54 -0.66
C ASP A 197 4.37 -18.67 -0.06
N TRP A 198 4.32 -17.35 -0.30
CA TRP A 198 5.24 -16.39 0.29
C TRP A 198 5.07 -16.32 1.82
N LEU A 199 3.83 -16.24 2.33
CA LEU A 199 3.61 -16.19 3.77
C LEU A 199 4.14 -17.45 4.45
N VAL A 200 3.84 -18.63 3.90
CA VAL A 200 4.31 -19.91 4.45
C VAL A 200 5.83 -19.94 4.50
N GLU A 201 6.50 -19.64 3.39
CA GLU A 201 7.96 -19.69 3.33
C GLU A 201 8.62 -18.73 4.33
N PHE A 202 8.10 -17.49 4.43
CA PHE A 202 8.72 -16.49 5.29
C PHE A 202 8.30 -16.63 6.75
N SER A 203 7.15 -17.24 7.06
CA SER A 203 6.73 -17.52 8.44
C SER A 203 7.51 -18.67 9.10
N ASP A 204 8.03 -19.61 8.30
CA ASP A 204 8.80 -20.76 8.79
C ASP A 204 10.29 -20.45 9.05
N ARG A 205 10.76 -19.23 8.72
CA ARG A 205 12.16 -18.85 8.93
C ARG A 205 12.42 -18.50 10.39
N GLU A 206 13.65 -18.74 10.84
CA GLU A 206 14.14 -18.16 12.09
C GLU A 206 14.28 -16.65 11.91
N PHE A 207 13.38 -15.89 12.52
CA PHE A 207 13.41 -14.45 12.49
C PHE A 207 14.40 -13.89 13.49
N GLU A 208 15.10 -12.81 13.11
CA GLU A 208 16.02 -12.12 14.00
C GLU A 208 15.26 -11.33 15.09
N SER A 209 13.99 -10.97 14.82
CA SER A 209 13.14 -10.26 15.77
C SER A 209 11.64 -10.51 15.56
N GLU A 210 10.85 -10.33 16.62
CA GLU A 210 9.38 -10.32 16.54
C GLU A 210 8.83 -9.21 15.63
N HIS A 211 9.58 -8.12 15.47
CA HIS A 211 9.19 -7.03 14.56
C HIS A 211 9.20 -7.49 13.10
N GLU A 212 10.15 -8.34 12.72
CA GLU A 212 10.27 -8.88 11.37
C GLU A 212 9.12 -9.85 11.05
N LYS A 213 8.72 -10.67 12.04
CA LYS A 213 7.52 -11.52 11.95
C LYS A 213 6.25 -10.69 11.74
N LYS A 214 6.07 -9.65 12.56
CA LYS A 214 4.92 -8.75 12.44
C LYS A 214 4.89 -8.05 11.09
N LEU A 215 6.05 -7.66 10.58
CA LEU A 215 6.16 -7.07 9.25
C LEU A 215 5.76 -8.06 8.16
N VAL A 216 6.23 -9.31 8.16
CA VAL A 216 5.82 -10.35 7.19
C VAL A 216 4.30 -10.48 7.16
N PHE A 217 3.69 -10.68 8.33
CA PHE A 217 2.26 -10.90 8.40
C PHE A 217 1.45 -9.67 7.97
N ARG A 218 1.86 -8.47 8.43
CA ARG A 218 1.28 -7.20 7.97
C ARG A 218 1.32 -7.07 6.45
N GLN A 219 2.49 -7.30 5.86
CA GLN A 219 2.65 -7.21 4.41
C GLN A 219 1.74 -8.21 3.70
N TYR A 220 1.64 -9.44 4.17
CA TYR A 220 0.70 -10.43 3.64
C TYR A 220 -0.76 -9.95 3.70
N ILE A 221 -1.24 -9.48 4.86
CA ILE A 221 -2.64 -9.04 5.04
C ILE A 221 -2.99 -7.88 4.11
N LEU A 222 -2.11 -6.87 4.04
CA LEU A 222 -2.37 -5.69 3.23
C LEU A 222 -2.30 -6.02 1.72
N HIS A 223 -1.37 -6.88 1.30
CA HIS A 223 -1.29 -7.33 -0.09
C HIS A 223 -2.45 -8.26 -0.48
N ARG A 224 -2.91 -9.12 0.43
CA ARG A 224 -4.13 -9.92 0.23
C ARG A 224 -5.33 -9.00 -0.02
N LEU A 225 -5.49 -7.96 0.79
CA LEU A 225 -6.54 -6.97 0.58
C LEU A 225 -6.37 -6.23 -0.75
N LEU A 226 -5.14 -5.86 -1.14
CA LEU A 226 -4.86 -5.23 -2.43
C LEU A 226 -5.32 -6.12 -3.60
N VAL A 227 -4.91 -7.40 -3.61
CA VAL A 227 -5.25 -8.35 -4.68
C VAL A 227 -6.76 -8.51 -4.81
N LEU A 228 -7.45 -8.73 -3.68
CA LEU A 228 -8.90 -8.81 -3.65
C LEU A 228 -9.56 -7.50 -4.07
N SER A 229 -8.96 -6.35 -3.74
CA SER A 229 -9.46 -5.04 -4.16
C SER A 229 -9.31 -4.80 -5.65
N ILE A 230 -8.32 -5.40 -6.32
CA ILE A 230 -8.17 -5.36 -7.80
C ILE A 230 -9.12 -6.35 -8.47
N TYR A 231 -9.32 -7.52 -7.87
CA TYR A 231 -10.24 -8.54 -8.37
C TYR A 231 -11.70 -8.11 -8.24
N HIS A 232 -12.05 -7.49 -7.11
CA HIS A 232 -13.42 -7.18 -6.77
C HIS A 232 -13.89 -5.76 -7.10
N PRO A 233 -13.02 -4.76 -7.28
CA PRO A 233 -13.05 -3.37 -6.73
C PRO A 233 -14.39 -2.80 -6.22
N ALA A 234 -15.22 -3.67 -5.67
CA ALA A 234 -16.66 -3.55 -5.58
C ALA A 234 -17.33 -2.93 -6.85
N ARG A 235 -16.79 -3.25 -8.05
CA ARG A 235 -17.13 -2.75 -9.41
C ARG A 235 -17.51 -1.25 -9.53
N GLY A 236 -16.98 -0.43 -8.62
CA GLY A 236 -17.31 1.00 -8.50
C GLY A 236 -17.27 1.53 -7.06
N CYS A 237 -16.45 0.94 -6.17
CA CYS A 237 -16.43 1.22 -4.74
C CYS A 237 -17.77 0.88 -3.99
N ASN A 238 -18.59 -0.09 -4.46
CA ASN A 238 -19.79 -0.57 -3.75
C ASN A 238 -19.87 -2.11 -3.64
N LEU A 239 -19.72 -2.64 -2.41
CA LEU A 239 -19.59 -4.06 -2.05
C LEU A 239 -20.73 -4.93 -2.58
N PHE A 240 -21.92 -4.36 -2.77
CA PHE A 240 -23.11 -5.10 -3.21
C PHE A 240 -23.42 -4.92 -4.69
N SER A 241 -22.58 -4.19 -5.43
CA SER A 241 -22.78 -3.97 -6.85
C SER A 241 -22.10 -5.05 -7.70
N ASN A 242 -22.90 -5.91 -8.33
CA ASN A 242 -22.44 -6.91 -9.30
C ASN A 242 -21.40 -7.93 -8.75
N THR A 243 -21.42 -8.19 -7.44
CA THR A 243 -20.59 -9.20 -6.75
C THR A 243 -21.46 -10.36 -6.27
N THR A 244 -20.89 -11.55 -6.19
CA THR A 244 -21.56 -12.70 -5.56
C THR A 244 -21.33 -12.73 -4.05
N PRO A 245 -22.18 -13.43 -3.26
CA PRO A 245 -22.00 -13.56 -1.81
C PRO A 245 -20.62 -14.09 -1.40
N LYS A 246 -20.08 -15.04 -2.17
CA LYS A 246 -18.71 -15.58 -2.03
C LYS A 246 -17.65 -14.49 -2.01
N GLU A 247 -17.71 -13.66 -3.04
CA GLU A 247 -16.77 -12.58 -3.31
C GLU A 247 -16.87 -11.50 -2.22
N GLN A 248 -18.10 -11.22 -1.77
CA GLN A 248 -18.35 -10.32 -0.64
C GLN A 248 -17.73 -10.87 0.65
N HIS A 249 -17.94 -12.16 0.94
CA HIS A 249 -17.42 -12.80 2.13
C HIS A 249 -15.89 -12.77 2.17
N GLU A 250 -15.22 -13.17 1.10
CA GLU A 250 -13.75 -13.22 1.06
C GLU A 250 -13.11 -11.82 1.21
N LEU A 251 -13.71 -10.80 0.59
CA LEU A 251 -13.26 -9.42 0.74
C LEU A 251 -13.51 -8.90 2.15
N LEU A 252 -14.66 -9.19 2.77
CA LEU A 252 -14.98 -8.78 4.14
C LEU A 252 -14.05 -9.42 5.17
N VAL A 253 -13.79 -10.72 5.06
CA VAL A 253 -12.83 -11.43 5.92
C VAL A 253 -11.45 -10.77 5.85
N SER A 254 -10.98 -10.48 4.64
CA SER A 254 -9.67 -9.84 4.45
C SER A 254 -9.63 -8.39 4.92
N ALA A 255 -10.72 -7.64 4.73
CA ALA A 255 -10.85 -6.27 5.22
C ALA A 255 -10.87 -6.23 6.76
N ARG A 256 -11.66 -7.07 7.41
CA ARG A 256 -11.67 -7.20 8.89
C ARG A 256 -10.28 -7.54 9.41
N ALA A 257 -9.53 -8.37 8.69
CA ALA A 257 -8.18 -8.70 9.09
C ALA A 257 -7.22 -7.50 9.05
N ALA A 258 -7.30 -6.69 8.00
CA ALA A 258 -6.52 -5.45 7.91
C ALA A 258 -6.93 -4.42 8.99
N VAL A 259 -8.22 -4.31 9.33
CA VAL A 259 -8.65 -3.40 10.41
C VAL A 259 -8.17 -3.90 11.78
N LYS A 260 -8.25 -5.21 12.06
CA LYS A 260 -7.74 -5.80 13.31
C LYS A 260 -6.22 -5.63 13.45
N LEU A 261 -5.47 -5.71 12.35
CA LEU A 261 -4.01 -5.45 12.34
C LEU A 261 -3.66 -4.11 12.99
N GLN A 262 -4.47 -3.06 12.74
CA GLN A 262 -4.23 -1.73 13.29
C GLN A 262 -4.25 -1.71 14.81
N ILE A 263 -5.05 -2.55 15.46
CA ILE A 263 -5.13 -2.61 16.93
C ILE A 263 -3.87 -3.27 17.50
N LEU A 264 -3.36 -4.26 16.79
CA LEU A 264 -2.30 -5.15 17.27
C LEU A 264 -0.89 -4.65 16.92
N ASP A 265 -0.75 -3.78 15.92
CA ASP A 265 0.53 -3.30 15.42
C ASP A 265 0.67 -1.78 15.52
N SER A 266 1.44 -1.33 16.51
CA SER A 266 1.75 0.09 16.69
C SER A 266 2.80 0.61 15.71
N ALA A 267 3.43 -0.25 14.89
CA ALA A 267 4.44 0.12 13.91
C ALA A 267 3.85 0.38 12.51
N ILE A 268 2.54 0.52 12.39
CA ILE A 268 1.85 0.95 11.16
C ILE A 268 1.97 2.46 11.00
N TRP A 269 2.81 2.88 10.04
CA TRP A 269 3.12 4.29 9.81
C TRP A 269 3.33 4.68 8.35
N SER A 270 3.46 3.73 7.42
CA SER A 270 3.59 4.08 6.00
C SER A 270 2.26 4.65 5.49
N ASN A 271 2.35 5.53 4.49
CA ASN A 271 1.15 6.10 3.88
C ASN A 271 0.36 5.00 3.16
N TRP A 272 1.03 4.07 2.50
CA TRP A 272 0.40 2.90 1.89
C TRP A 272 -0.39 2.06 2.89
N ASP A 273 0.19 1.71 4.05
CA ASP A 273 -0.52 0.93 5.09
C ASP A 273 -1.78 1.70 5.54
N LEU A 274 -1.68 3.01 5.78
CA LEU A 274 -2.79 3.85 6.22
C LEU A 274 -3.91 3.91 5.17
N VAL A 275 -3.57 4.00 3.89
CA VAL A 275 -4.54 3.97 2.78
C VAL A 275 -5.24 2.62 2.73
N MET A 276 -4.48 1.52 2.78
CA MET A 276 -5.03 0.17 2.72
C MET A 276 -5.93 -0.17 3.90
N ILE A 277 -5.56 0.22 5.12
CA ILE A 277 -6.37 -0.01 6.32
C ILE A 277 -7.61 0.87 6.31
N THR A 278 -7.50 2.15 5.89
CA THR A 278 -8.70 2.99 5.75
C THR A 278 -9.63 2.42 4.69
N TRP A 279 -9.10 1.91 3.58
CA TRP A 279 -9.90 1.23 2.56
C TRP A 279 -10.60 -0.02 3.11
N ALA A 280 -9.91 -0.80 3.94
CA ALA A 280 -10.50 -1.92 4.68
C ALA A 280 -11.67 -1.48 5.56
N CYS A 281 -11.50 -0.39 6.32
CA CYS A 281 -12.58 0.19 7.13
C CYS A 281 -13.79 0.55 6.27
N LEU A 282 -13.59 1.17 5.10
CA LEU A 282 -14.68 1.53 4.19
C LEU A 282 -15.42 0.30 3.63
N ILE A 283 -14.73 -0.82 3.41
CA ILE A 283 -15.36 -2.09 3.02
C ILE A 283 -16.17 -2.67 4.18
N VAL A 284 -15.60 -2.68 5.39
CA VAL A 284 -16.28 -3.19 6.61
C VAL A 284 -17.56 -2.39 6.87
N LEU A 285 -17.51 -1.06 6.75
CA LEU A 285 -18.69 -0.21 6.90
C LEU A 285 -19.77 -0.51 5.87
N GLN A 286 -19.41 -0.85 4.63
CA GLN A 286 -20.39 -1.33 3.65
C GLN A 286 -21.01 -2.65 4.09
N GLY A 287 -20.20 -3.59 4.63
CA GLY A 287 -20.73 -4.82 5.23
C GLY A 287 -21.76 -4.56 6.32
N VAL A 288 -21.49 -3.61 7.22
CA VAL A 288 -22.43 -3.16 8.26
C VAL A 288 -23.72 -2.59 7.65
N ASP A 289 -23.60 -1.67 6.70
CA ASP A 289 -24.76 -1.07 5.99
C ASP A 289 -25.61 -2.11 5.26
N GLY A 290 -24.98 -3.15 4.72
CA GLY A 290 -25.65 -4.25 4.03
C GLY A 290 -26.14 -5.38 4.95
N GLY A 291 -26.07 -5.22 6.27
CA GLY A 291 -26.60 -6.21 7.21
C GLY A 291 -25.70 -7.39 7.51
N VAL A 292 -24.45 -7.42 7.03
CA VAL A 292 -23.49 -8.51 7.23
C VAL A 292 -22.32 -8.12 8.14
N GLY A 293 -22.53 -7.11 8.99
CA GLY A 293 -21.56 -6.62 9.97
C GLY A 293 -21.34 -7.58 11.15
N GLU A 294 -20.12 -7.56 11.70
CA GLU A 294 -19.74 -8.27 12.94
C GLU A 294 -19.80 -7.32 14.16
N PRO A 295 -19.95 -7.83 15.40
CA PRO A 295 -20.11 -7.01 16.61
C PRO A 295 -18.98 -5.98 16.82
N ASP A 296 -17.74 -6.36 16.52
CA ASP A 296 -16.55 -5.54 16.78
C ASP A 296 -16.23 -4.58 15.62
N ASP A 297 -16.94 -4.66 14.48
CA ASP A 297 -16.60 -3.93 13.26
C ASP A 297 -16.57 -2.41 13.49
N LEU A 298 -17.61 -1.85 14.13
CA LEU A 298 -17.71 -0.42 14.38
C LEU A 298 -16.68 0.08 15.41
N GLU A 299 -16.39 -0.72 16.43
CA GLU A 299 -15.38 -0.39 17.44
C GLU A 299 -14.00 -0.33 16.78
N ASN A 300 -13.63 -1.36 16.02
CA ASN A 300 -12.34 -1.46 15.36
C ASN A 300 -12.13 -0.32 14.35
N VAL A 301 -13.17 0.03 13.57
CA VAL A 301 -13.15 1.20 12.68
C VAL A 301 -12.97 2.50 13.45
N GLY A 302 -13.63 2.65 14.61
CA GLY A 302 -13.49 3.79 15.50
C GLY A 302 -12.07 3.98 16.03
N VAL A 303 -11.39 2.89 16.37
CA VAL A 303 -9.98 2.91 16.80
C VAL A 303 -9.07 3.45 15.68
N HIS A 304 -9.24 2.97 14.45
CA HIS A 304 -8.45 3.47 13.31
C HIS A 304 -8.71 4.95 13.04
N LEU A 305 -9.98 5.38 13.08
CA LEU A 305 -10.33 6.79 12.90
C LEU A 305 -9.65 7.68 13.94
N GLN A 306 -9.62 7.25 15.20
CA GLN A 306 -8.96 8.00 16.26
C GLN A 306 -7.45 8.14 16.00
N LYS A 307 -6.79 7.05 15.57
CA LYS A 307 -5.36 7.07 15.20
C LYS A 307 -5.05 7.99 14.03
N LEU A 308 -5.95 8.10 13.05
CA LEU A 308 -5.78 9.07 11.96
C LEU A 308 -5.82 10.52 12.48
N LYS A 309 -6.59 10.81 13.54
CA LYS A 309 -6.74 12.15 14.13
C LYS A 309 -5.62 12.56 15.09
N GLU A 310 -4.85 11.61 15.61
CA GLU A 310 -3.85 11.86 16.67
C GLU A 310 -2.66 12.69 16.21
N ILE A 311 -2.41 12.84 14.90
CA ILE A 311 -1.20 13.47 14.38
C ILE A 311 -1.48 14.76 13.63
N HIS A 312 -0.74 15.79 14.00
CA HIS A 312 -0.74 17.10 13.36
C HIS A 312 0.11 17.06 12.08
N GLU A 313 -0.42 16.43 11.04
CA GLU A 313 0.18 16.52 9.70
C GLU A 313 -0.07 17.90 9.06
N PRO A 314 0.93 18.49 8.39
CA PRO A 314 0.75 19.72 7.64
C PRO A 314 -0.21 19.49 6.46
N LYS A 315 -1.02 20.51 6.13
CA LYS A 315 -1.97 20.43 5.01
C LYS A 315 -1.24 20.49 3.64
N PRO A 316 -1.68 19.72 2.63
CA PRO A 316 -2.72 18.70 2.71
C PRO A 316 -2.20 17.44 3.42
N SER A 317 -2.97 16.98 4.40
CA SER A 317 -2.67 15.82 5.24
C SER A 317 -3.36 14.59 4.65
N LEU A 318 -2.59 13.52 4.45
CA LEU A 318 -3.14 12.23 4.04
C LEU A 318 -4.14 11.75 5.08
N ARG A 319 -3.72 11.75 6.36
CA ARG A 319 -4.57 11.30 7.46
C ARG A 319 -5.86 12.10 7.56
N GLY A 320 -5.81 13.41 7.32
CA GLY A 320 -7.00 14.25 7.28
C GLY A 320 -7.97 13.84 6.18
N ILE A 321 -7.48 13.59 4.96
CA ILE A 321 -8.30 13.09 3.83
C ILE A 321 -8.94 11.75 4.19
N LEU A 322 -8.15 10.80 4.71
CA LEU A 322 -8.61 9.47 5.10
C LEU A 322 -9.65 9.53 6.23
N ALA A 323 -9.40 10.34 7.27
CA ALA A 323 -10.29 10.52 8.41
C ALA A 323 -11.62 11.15 7.99
N THR A 324 -11.59 12.26 7.23
CA THR A 324 -12.81 12.90 6.73
C THR A 324 -13.64 11.92 5.91
N ARG A 325 -13.02 11.16 5.01
CA ARG A 325 -13.75 10.20 4.20
C ARG A 325 -14.40 9.09 5.03
N LEU A 326 -13.69 8.61 6.06
CA LEU A 326 -14.20 7.58 6.95
C LEU A 326 -15.34 8.11 7.84
N GLU A 327 -15.23 9.34 8.32
CA GLU A 327 -16.29 10.03 9.09
C GLU A 327 -17.56 10.23 8.27
N GLU A 328 -17.43 10.69 7.03
CA GLU A 328 -18.57 10.85 6.11
C GLU A 328 -19.34 9.53 5.95
N LYS A 329 -18.61 8.41 5.82
CA LYS A 329 -19.24 7.09 5.73
C LYS A 329 -19.89 6.64 7.03
N LEU A 330 -19.23 6.84 8.17
CA LEU A 330 -19.81 6.54 9.49
C LEU A 330 -21.09 7.32 9.76
N GLN A 331 -21.15 8.60 9.38
CA GLN A 331 -22.33 9.44 9.55
C GLN A 331 -23.49 9.06 8.61
N GLY A 332 -23.16 8.48 7.46
CA GLY A 332 -24.12 8.03 6.45
C GLY A 332 -24.65 6.61 6.67
N LEU A 333 -24.24 5.91 7.74
CA LEU A 333 -24.65 4.53 7.97
C LEU A 333 -26.17 4.41 8.15
N HIS A 334 -26.73 3.37 7.55
CA HIS A 334 -28.14 3.03 7.65
C HIS A 334 -28.34 1.77 8.48
N THR A 335 -29.47 1.68 9.19
CA THR A 335 -29.84 0.43 9.88
C THR A 335 -30.38 -0.56 8.84
N PRO A 336 -29.73 -1.72 8.64
CA PRO A 336 -30.18 -2.72 7.67
C PRO A 336 -31.52 -3.36 8.09
N ALA A 337 -32.19 -3.99 7.13
CA ALA A 337 -33.44 -4.70 7.40
C ALA A 337 -33.18 -5.98 8.21
N SER A 338 -34.10 -6.33 9.11
CA SER A 338 -33.99 -7.58 9.88
C SER A 338 -34.16 -8.78 8.94
N GLY A 339 -33.12 -9.63 8.85
CA GLY A 339 -33.13 -10.89 8.09
C GLY A 339 -32.04 -11.03 7.02
N ASP A 340 -31.39 -9.93 6.60
CA ASP A 340 -30.39 -9.95 5.53
C ASP A 340 -29.12 -10.74 5.91
N ALA A 341 -28.72 -10.67 7.19
CA ALA A 341 -27.58 -11.41 7.75
C ALA A 341 -27.76 -12.93 7.68
N GLU A 342 -28.92 -13.42 8.13
CA GLU A 342 -29.20 -14.86 8.24
C GLU A 342 -29.24 -15.53 6.87
N MET A 343 -29.78 -14.83 5.87
CA MET A 343 -29.81 -15.31 4.49
C MET A 343 -28.40 -15.37 3.89
N PHE A 344 -27.57 -14.35 4.12
CA PHE A 344 -26.17 -14.33 3.65
C PHE A 344 -25.37 -15.48 4.27
N GLU A 345 -25.47 -15.69 5.59
CA GLU A 345 -24.76 -16.78 6.28
C GLU A 345 -25.17 -18.17 5.77
N GLN A 346 -26.48 -18.39 5.54
CA GLN A 346 -26.98 -19.64 4.97
C GLN A 346 -26.46 -19.86 3.54
N GLU A 347 -26.42 -18.81 2.72
CA GLU A 347 -25.83 -18.90 1.39
C GLU A 347 -24.35 -19.26 1.44
N ILE A 348 -23.58 -18.73 2.39
CA ILE A 348 -22.15 -19.05 2.54
C ILE A 348 -21.92 -20.49 3.02
N GLN A 349 -22.69 -20.96 4.01
CA GLN A 349 -22.55 -22.30 4.57
C GLN A 349 -22.85 -23.43 3.56
N ASN A 350 -23.64 -23.13 2.52
CA ASN A 350 -24.01 -24.09 1.49
C ASN A 350 -22.96 -24.26 0.36
N LEU A 351 -21.79 -23.62 0.48
CA LEU A 351 -20.79 -23.58 -0.57
C LEU A 351 -19.62 -24.52 -0.28
N ASP A 352 -19.13 -25.18 -1.33
CA ASP A 352 -17.90 -25.98 -1.28
C ASP A 352 -16.65 -25.10 -1.10
N ASN A 353 -15.58 -25.56 -0.47
CA ASN A 353 -14.38 -24.75 -0.20
C ASN A 353 -13.51 -24.47 -1.45
N SER A 354 -13.84 -25.03 -2.62
CA SER A 354 -13.06 -24.90 -3.85
C SER A 354 -13.07 -23.51 -4.51
N TRP A 355 -13.86 -22.56 -4.00
CA TRP A 355 -13.97 -21.21 -4.58
C TRP A 355 -13.07 -20.16 -3.92
N TYR A 356 -12.49 -20.43 -2.75
CA TYR A 356 -11.60 -19.48 -2.07
C TYR A 356 -10.42 -19.12 -2.97
N ILE A 357 -10.12 -17.83 -3.09
CA ILE A 357 -8.97 -17.35 -3.85
C ILE A 357 -7.70 -17.50 -3.02
N PHE A 358 -7.79 -17.19 -1.74
CA PHE A 358 -6.72 -17.39 -0.78
C PHE A 358 -7.04 -18.50 0.23
N ASP A 359 -6.00 -19.14 0.75
CA ASP A 359 -6.14 -20.08 1.84
C ASP A 359 -6.65 -19.39 3.12
N GLN A 360 -7.66 -19.98 3.74
CA GLN A 360 -8.24 -19.52 5.01
C GLN A 360 -7.35 -19.91 6.19
N ALA A 361 -6.59 -21.00 6.08
CA ALA A 361 -5.64 -21.42 7.11
C ALA A 361 -4.50 -20.40 7.29
N SER A 362 -4.08 -19.73 6.21
CA SER A 362 -3.06 -18.67 6.24
C SER A 362 -3.43 -17.53 7.19
N LEU A 363 -4.70 -17.09 7.16
CA LEU A 363 -5.19 -16.02 8.04
C LEU A 363 -5.21 -16.47 9.51
N GLN A 364 -5.71 -17.69 9.76
CA GLN A 364 -5.81 -18.24 11.10
C GLN A 364 -4.43 -18.48 11.73
N ALA A 365 -3.49 -19.06 10.98
CA ALA A 365 -2.11 -19.26 11.44
C ALA A 365 -1.45 -17.92 11.81
N GLY A 366 -1.69 -16.88 11.01
CA GLY A 366 -1.25 -15.52 11.30
C GLY A 366 -1.83 -14.95 12.59
N TYR A 367 -3.12 -15.16 12.88
CA TYR A 367 -3.70 -14.75 14.15
C TYR A 367 -3.20 -15.55 15.35
N GLU A 368 -2.98 -16.84 15.20
CA GLU A 368 -2.40 -17.69 16.24
C GLU A 368 -0.99 -17.22 16.60
N LEU A 369 -0.17 -16.88 15.60
CA LEU A 369 1.14 -16.26 15.77
C LEU A 369 1.09 -14.96 16.60
N TRP A 370 0.02 -14.16 16.48
CA TRP A 370 -0.12 -12.87 17.18
C TRP A 370 -0.86 -12.97 18.53
N SER A 371 -1.74 -13.95 18.70
CA SER A 371 -2.55 -14.13 19.92
C SER A 371 -1.81 -14.81 21.08
N TYR A 372 -0.72 -15.54 20.79
CA TYR A 372 0.19 -16.05 21.84
C TYR A 372 0.84 -14.94 22.68
N GLU A 373 0.82 -13.68 22.24
CA GLU A 373 1.37 -12.54 22.98
C GLU A 373 0.42 -11.99 24.07
N ASN A 374 -0.91 -12.13 23.93
CA ASN A 374 -1.88 -11.57 24.90
C ASN A 374 -2.10 -12.43 26.15
N GLN A 375 -1.49 -13.61 26.24
CA GLN A 375 -1.54 -14.48 27.42
C GLN A 375 -0.24 -14.49 28.24
N GLY A 376 0.77 -13.69 27.84
CA GLY A 376 2.10 -13.68 28.45
C GLY A 376 2.49 -12.40 29.19
N GLY A 377 1.52 -11.55 29.57
CA GLY A 377 1.72 -10.30 30.31
C GLY A 377 1.61 -10.45 31.82
#